data_AF-A0A976LQX1-F1
#
_entry.id   AF-A0A976LQX1-F1
#
_cell.length_a   1.000
_cell.length_b   1.000
_cell.length_c   1.000
_cell.angle_alpha   90.00
_cell.angle_beta   90.00
_cell.angle_gamma   90.00
#
_symmetry.space_group_name_H-M   'P 1'
#
loop_
_entity.id
_entity.type
_entity.pdbx_description
1 polymer ?
#
loop_
_entity_poly.entity_id
_entity_poly.type
_entity_poly.pdbx_seq_one_letter_code
_entity_poly.pdbx_strand_id
1 'polypeptide(L)'
;MAAEGERPSVNFNHDQTTFPLRGLHSNTACESCHINGVFKGTPNTCEGCHSRGGASTATLKPSTHIPTITGCSSCHIAQSWLPAKFSHSA
;
A
#
# COMPACT_ATOMS: atom_id res chain seq x y z
N MET A 1 -0.97 34.14 -27.36
CA MET A 1 -0.20 32.89 -27.27
C MET A 1 0.63 32.97 -26.00
N ALA A 2 0.22 32.30 -24.91
CA ALA A 2 0.95 32.33 -23.63
C ALA A 2 1.65 30.98 -23.45
N ALA A 3 2.96 31.01 -23.18
CA ALA A 3 3.76 29.84 -22.89
C ALA A 3 3.42 29.29 -21.50
N GLU A 4 2.95 28.06 -21.45
CA GLU A 4 2.69 27.31 -20.23
C GLU A 4 4.02 26.71 -19.73
N GLY A 5 4.60 27.38 -18.73
CA GLY A 5 5.91 27.05 -18.18
C GLY A 5 6.01 25.62 -17.68
N GLU A 6 7.06 24.94 -18.14
CA GLU A 6 7.53 23.65 -17.68
C GLU A 6 7.57 23.58 -16.14
N ARG A 7 6.64 22.80 -15.57
CA ARG A 7 6.67 22.44 -14.15
C ARG A 7 7.95 21.63 -13.92
N PRO A 8 8.79 21.96 -12.94
CA PRO A 8 9.99 21.17 -12.67
C PRO A 8 9.56 19.72 -12.41
N SER A 9 10.06 18.80 -13.23
CA SER A 9 9.91 17.36 -12.99
C SER A 9 10.66 17.05 -11.70
N VAL A 10 9.90 16.92 -10.61
CA VAL A 10 10.44 16.42 -9.35
C VAL A 10 10.81 14.96 -9.60
N ASN A 11 12.10 14.63 -9.45
CA ASN A 11 12.56 13.25 -9.58
C ASN A 11 12.09 12.47 -8.34
N PHE A 12 10.81 12.09 -8.34
CA PHE A 12 10.18 11.32 -7.28
C PHE A 12 10.40 9.84 -7.53
N ASN A 13 11.05 9.16 -6.60
CA ASN A 13 11.27 7.72 -6.66
C ASN A 13 10.36 7.01 -5.66
N HIS A 14 9.41 6.21 -6.16
CA HIS A 14 8.48 5.47 -5.33
C HIS A 14 9.18 4.42 -4.43
N ASP A 15 10.34 3.90 -4.83
CA ASP A 15 11.14 2.96 -4.04
C ASP A 15 11.78 3.60 -2.80
N GLN A 16 11.85 4.93 -2.74
CA GLN A 16 12.35 5.68 -1.58
C GLN A 16 11.24 6.03 -0.58
N THR A 17 9.99 5.69 -0.89
CA THR A 17 8.88 5.88 0.05
C THR A 17 8.84 4.75 1.08
N THR A 18 8.11 4.98 2.17
CA THR A 18 7.83 3.93 3.18
C THR A 18 7.02 2.76 2.61
N PHE A 19 6.37 2.94 1.46
CA PHE A 19 5.54 1.92 0.82
C PHE A 19 5.92 1.74 -0.66
N PRO A 20 6.98 0.97 -0.95
CA PRO A 20 7.45 0.76 -2.32
C PRO A 20 6.48 -0.12 -3.14
N LEU A 21 6.36 0.17 -4.44
CA LEU A 21 5.53 -0.60 -5.37
C LEU A 21 6.20 -1.95 -5.68
N ARG A 22 5.95 -2.94 -4.83
CA ARG A 22 6.46 -4.31 -4.99
C ARG A 22 5.32 -5.30 -5.00
N GLY A 23 5.47 -6.35 -5.80
CA GLY A 23 4.53 -7.45 -5.79
C GLY A 23 3.16 -7.05 -6.33
N LEU A 24 2.11 -7.39 -5.60
CA LEU A 24 0.74 -7.05 -6.03
C LEU A 24 0.50 -5.53 -6.04
N HIS A 25 1.20 -4.76 -5.20
CA HIS A 25 1.04 -3.30 -5.16
C HIS A 25 1.54 -2.62 -6.44
N SER A 26 2.47 -3.20 -7.19
CA SER A 26 2.89 -2.64 -8.49
C SER A 26 1.87 -2.88 -9.61
N ASN A 27 0.91 -3.79 -9.39
CA ASN A 27 -0.15 -4.11 -10.35
C ASN A 27 -1.47 -3.39 -10.04
N THR A 28 -1.54 -2.73 -8.87
CA THR A 28 -2.72 -1.95 -8.48
C THR A 28 -2.74 -0.63 -9.24
N ALA A 29 -3.92 -0.21 -9.68
CA ALA A 29 -4.09 1.07 -10.35
C ALA A 29 -3.75 2.24 -9.41
N CYS A 30 -3.02 3.24 -9.91
CA CYS A 30 -2.47 4.36 -9.12
C CYS A 30 -3.54 5.10 -8.29
N GLU A 31 -4.72 5.28 -8.87
CA GLU A 31 -5.88 5.94 -8.28
C GLU A 31 -6.45 5.22 -7.05
N SER A 32 -6.11 3.94 -6.86
CA SER A 32 -6.52 3.18 -5.68
C SER A 32 -5.86 3.70 -4.41
N CYS A 33 -4.68 4.34 -4.55
CA CYS A 33 -3.94 4.97 -3.45
C CYS A 33 -3.95 6.50 -3.56
N HIS A 34 -3.91 7.03 -4.78
CA HIS A 34 -3.90 8.47 -5.07
C HIS A 34 -5.29 8.94 -5.51
N ILE A 35 -6.23 8.87 -4.58
CA ILE A 35 -7.64 9.21 -4.79
C ILE A 35 -7.75 10.66 -5.24
N ASN A 36 -8.47 10.90 -6.34
CA ASN A 36 -8.62 12.24 -6.94
C ASN A 36 -7.27 12.92 -7.25
N GLY A 37 -6.21 12.14 -7.49
CA GLY A 37 -4.86 12.65 -7.74
C GLY A 37 -4.18 13.26 -6.51
N VAL A 38 -4.63 12.93 -5.29
CA VAL A 38 -4.00 13.36 -4.04
C VAL A 38 -2.85 12.42 -3.69
N PHE A 39 -1.62 12.92 -3.76
CA PHE A 39 -0.40 12.14 -3.48
C PHE A 39 0.11 12.31 -2.05
N LYS A 40 -0.05 13.51 -1.48
CA LYS A 40 0.40 13.81 -0.13
C LYS A 40 -0.59 13.23 0.88
N GLY A 41 -0.09 12.46 1.85
CA GLY A 41 -0.92 11.85 2.88
C GLY A 41 -1.59 10.55 2.45
N THR A 42 -1.24 10.01 1.27
CA THR A 42 -1.60 8.63 0.91
C THR A 42 -1.10 7.68 2.02
N PRO A 43 -1.96 6.77 2.52
CA PRO A 43 -1.56 5.85 3.58
C PRO A 43 -0.36 5.00 3.17
N ASN A 44 0.55 4.79 4.11
CA ASN A 44 1.77 3.99 3.92
C ASN A 44 1.85 2.82 4.91
N THR A 45 0.73 2.47 5.54
CA THR A 45 0.59 1.33 6.45
C THR A 45 -0.37 0.32 5.87
N CYS A 46 -0.18 -0.96 6.21
CA CYS A 46 -1.04 -2.05 5.73
C CYS A 46 -2.52 -1.79 6.09
N GLU A 47 -2.77 -1.41 7.35
CA GLU A 47 -4.11 -1.12 7.88
C GLU A 47 -4.75 0.13 7.26
N GLY A 48 -3.95 1.11 6.80
CA GLY A 48 -4.47 2.32 6.16
C GLY A 48 -5.26 2.03 4.87
N CYS A 49 -5.03 0.87 4.27
CA CYS A 49 -5.69 0.40 3.06
C CYS A 49 -6.54 -0.87 3.33
N HIS A 50 -6.01 -1.85 4.06
CA HIS A 50 -6.63 -3.16 4.29
C HIS A 50 -7.55 -3.22 5.53
N SER A 51 -8.11 -2.09 5.95
CA SER A 51 -9.10 -2.00 7.03
C SER A 51 -10.41 -1.40 6.56
N ARG A 52 -11.50 -1.69 7.30
CA ARG A 52 -12.82 -1.14 6.97
C ARG A 52 -12.81 0.37 7.19
N GLY A 53 -13.01 1.13 6.12
CA GLY A 53 -12.92 2.60 6.16
C GLY A 53 -11.51 3.15 5.90
N GLY A 54 -10.56 2.30 5.48
CA GLY A 54 -9.28 2.75 4.93
C GLY A 54 -9.46 3.59 3.66
N ALA A 55 -8.39 4.25 3.21
CA ALA A 55 -8.46 5.16 2.07
C ALA A 55 -8.74 4.44 0.74
N SER A 56 -8.41 3.14 0.64
CA SER A 56 -8.46 2.39 -0.63
C SER A 56 -9.51 1.28 -0.63
N THR A 57 -9.86 0.81 -1.82
CA THR A 57 -10.70 -0.38 -2.07
C THR A 57 -9.94 -1.71 -1.90
N ALA A 58 -8.91 -1.76 -1.03
CA ALA A 58 -8.09 -2.94 -0.85
C ALA A 58 -8.89 -4.10 -0.23
N THR A 59 -8.45 -5.33 -0.51
CA THR A 59 -9.04 -6.54 0.08
C THR A 59 -8.89 -6.49 1.60
N LEU A 60 -10.00 -6.61 2.32
CA LEU A 60 -9.97 -6.54 3.78
C LEU A 60 -9.53 -7.86 4.41
N LYS A 61 -9.05 -7.76 5.65
CA LYS A 61 -8.87 -8.89 6.55
C LYS A 61 -10.19 -9.68 6.68
N PRO A 62 -10.22 -10.99 6.37
CA PRO A 62 -11.43 -11.80 6.52
C PRO A 62 -11.80 -11.95 8.00
N SER A 63 -13.08 -12.19 8.28
CA SER A 63 -13.58 -12.42 9.65
C SER A 63 -12.93 -13.62 10.35
N THR A 64 -12.37 -14.56 9.57
CA THR A 64 -11.67 -15.76 10.05
C THR A 64 -10.17 -15.57 10.29
N HIS A 65 -9.62 -14.36 10.11
CA HIS A 65 -8.21 -14.12 10.32
C HIS A 65 -7.82 -14.19 11.80
N ILE A 66 -6.64 -14.75 12.09
CA ILE A 66 -6.09 -14.95 13.43
C ILE A 66 -6.03 -13.62 14.22
N PRO A 67 -6.51 -13.57 15.47
CA PRO A 67 -6.32 -12.41 16.34
C PRO A 67 -4.83 -12.23 16.66
N THR A 68 -4.26 -11.06 16.36
CA THR A 68 -2.85 -10.75 16.66
C THR A 68 -2.66 -9.25 16.82
N ILE A 69 -1.69 -8.87 17.64
CA ILE A 69 -1.17 -7.49 17.75
C ILE A 69 0.14 -7.31 16.97
N THR A 70 0.66 -8.39 16.38
CA THR A 70 1.89 -8.37 15.59
C THR A 70 1.64 -7.67 14.25
N GLY A 71 2.62 -6.93 13.77
CA GLY A 71 2.53 -6.26 12.47
C GLY A 71 2.30 -7.24 11.31
N CYS A 72 1.58 -6.78 10.29
CA CYS A 72 1.16 -7.61 9.14
C CYS A 72 2.35 -8.27 8.43
N SER A 73 3.50 -7.58 8.36
CA SER A 73 4.72 -8.06 7.70
C SER A 73 5.39 -9.26 8.37
N SER A 74 5.02 -9.58 9.62
CA SER A 74 5.53 -10.79 10.30
C SER A 74 4.96 -12.08 9.72
N CYS A 75 3.79 -11.99 9.07
CA CYS A 75 3.13 -13.14 8.45
C CYS A 75 2.99 -12.98 6.93
N HIS A 76 2.73 -11.76 6.44
CA HIS A 76 2.47 -11.49 5.02
C HIS A 76 3.63 -10.75 4.36
N ILE A 77 3.81 -10.95 3.06
CA ILE A 77 4.73 -10.16 2.23
C ILE A 77 3.97 -9.54 1.05
N ALA A 78 4.35 -8.33 0.65
CA ALA A 78 3.68 -7.60 -0.44
C ALA A 78 3.73 -8.34 -1.79
N GLN A 79 4.73 -9.21 -1.99
CA GLN A 79 4.92 -10.05 -3.17
C GLN A 79 3.85 -11.13 -3.29
N SER A 80 3.43 -11.72 -2.16
CA SER A 80 2.50 -12.83 -2.13
C SER A 80 1.83 -12.85 -0.77
N TRP A 81 0.56 -12.42 -0.74
CA TRP A 81 -0.20 -12.29 0.50
C TRP A 81 -0.59 -13.65 1.09
N LEU A 82 -0.75 -14.67 0.22
CA LEU A 82 -1.11 -16.03 0.59
C LEU A 82 -0.17 -17.05 -0.09
N PRO A 83 0.28 -18.10 0.63
CA PRO A 83 0.03 -18.35 2.05
C PRO A 83 0.82 -17.41 2.96
N ALA A 84 0.24 -17.05 4.10
CA ALA A 84 0.99 -16.33 5.13
C ALA A 84 2.08 -17.26 5.71
N LYS A 85 3.25 -16.68 6.00
CA LYS A 85 4.28 -17.36 6.78
C LYS A 85 3.83 -17.46 8.22
N PHE A 86 3.89 -18.66 8.78
CA PHE A 86 3.58 -18.90 10.18
C PHE A 86 4.55 -19.96 10.71
N SER A 87 5.19 -19.68 11.84
CA SER A 87 6.05 -20.64 12.54
C SER A 87 5.47 -20.93 13.91
N HIS A 88 5.37 -22.22 14.25
CA HIS A 88 4.98 -22.70 15.59
C HIS A 88 6.17 -22.79 16.56
N SER A 89 7.37 -22.39 16.13
CA SER A 89 8.56 -22.43 16.98
C SER A 89 8.54 -21.27 17.98
N ALA A 90 8.28 -21.60 19.25
CA ALA A 90 8.55 -20.74 20.40
C ALA A 90 10.06 -20.67 20.69
#